data_AF-A0A0S8HUM7-F1
#
_entry.id   AF-A0A0S8HUM7-F1
#
_cell.length_a   1.000
_cell.length_b   1.000
_cell.length_c   1.000
_cell.angle_alpha   90.00
_cell.angle_beta   90.00
_cell.angle_gamma   90.00
#
_symmetry.space_group_name_H-M   'P 1'
#
loop_
_entity.id
_entity.type
_entity.pdbx_description
1 polymer ?
#
loop_
_entity_poly.entity_id
_entity_poly.type
_entity_poly.pdbx_seq_one_letter_code
_entity_poly.pdbx_strand_id
1 'polypeptide(L)'
;MTDMGPFPLLNLSPIGEDTTVKLSVIGMTILSMGAGTVAEKQHYRLHGSIPIPDSPNLEALAMSFTVAPTQTDDIRIDQHGRESTIWLLFNSKDRDRIFLQHATIEKALKEEIQTIYIEDNLTDPTIMERILKRIKEISSVDIPVEPEKPYYIPERGGLEFFTINAEGELITLKPSDDFTIHPILIIINGVIKRILLIKLNDSAPQRLMFLAGRTATNLNSNRFKNEFTIRDVTDPIEREMILEKIGTIQKIGV
;
A
#
# COMPACT_ATOMS: atom_id res chain seq x y z
N MET A 1 27.78 -26.18 -6.26
CA MET A 1 27.34 -25.99 -4.84
C MET A 1 25.87 -26.38 -4.75
N THR A 2 25.46 -27.20 -3.79
CA THR A 2 24.04 -27.56 -3.61
C THR A 2 23.25 -26.32 -3.17
N ASP A 3 22.16 -26.02 -3.87
CA ASP A 3 21.33 -24.83 -3.60
C ASP A 3 20.71 -24.96 -2.20
N MET A 4 21.19 -24.14 -1.26
CA MET A 4 20.71 -24.09 0.11
C MET A 4 19.45 -23.22 0.13
N GLY A 5 18.38 -23.68 0.77
CA GLY A 5 17.10 -22.97 0.87
C GLY A 5 17.26 -21.54 1.45
N PRO A 6 16.20 -20.73 1.53
CA PRO A 6 16.32 -19.31 1.81
C PRO A 6 17.15 -19.05 3.08
N PHE A 7 18.25 -18.33 2.93
CA PHE A 7 19.17 -18.06 4.01
C PHE A 7 19.47 -16.55 4.09
N PRO A 8 19.70 -16.03 5.30
CA PRO A 8 20.08 -14.63 5.45
C PRO A 8 21.52 -14.42 4.95
N LEU A 9 21.68 -13.50 3.99
CA LEU A 9 23.00 -13.14 3.44
C LEU A 9 23.70 -12.06 4.28
N LEU A 10 22.93 -11.07 4.73
CA LEU A 10 23.44 -9.95 5.50
C LEU A 10 22.37 -9.45 6.47
N ASN A 11 22.75 -9.29 7.74
CA ASN A 11 21.91 -8.72 8.78
C ASN A 11 22.63 -7.56 9.46
N LEU A 12 22.20 -6.33 9.14
CA LEU A 12 22.74 -5.10 9.75
C LEU A 12 21.91 -4.61 10.95
N SER A 13 20.95 -5.41 11.39
CA SER A 13 19.98 -5.03 12.41
C SER A 13 20.23 -5.79 13.72
N PRO A 14 19.64 -5.35 14.84
CA PRO A 14 19.84 -6.00 16.13
C PRO A 14 19.02 -7.29 16.31
N ILE A 15 18.22 -7.72 15.32
CA ILE A 15 17.45 -8.97 15.45
C ILE A 15 18.38 -10.18 15.37
N GLY A 16 18.07 -11.18 16.21
CA GLY A 16 18.84 -12.42 16.29
C GLY A 16 18.67 -13.30 15.04
N GLU A 17 19.63 -14.20 14.85
CA GLU A 17 19.70 -15.10 13.69
C GLU A 17 18.42 -15.93 13.50
N ASP A 18 17.85 -16.48 14.58
CA ASP A 18 16.60 -17.23 14.55
C ASP A 18 15.44 -16.43 13.92
N THR A 19 15.32 -15.14 14.28
CA THR A 19 14.31 -14.24 13.71
C THR A 19 14.60 -13.97 12.24
N THR A 20 15.87 -13.76 11.89
CA THR A 20 16.28 -13.51 10.50
C THR A 20 15.99 -14.72 9.61
N VAL A 21 16.23 -15.94 10.08
CA VAL A 21 15.87 -17.18 9.37
C VAL A 21 14.36 -17.28 9.16
N LYS A 22 13.55 -16.96 10.17
CA LYS A 22 12.08 -16.91 10.03
C LYS A 22 11.67 -15.88 8.97
N LEU A 23 12.31 -14.71 8.92
CA LEU A 23 12.07 -13.70 7.89
C LEU A 23 12.47 -14.20 6.50
N SER A 24 13.58 -14.94 6.36
CA SER A 24 13.97 -15.57 5.08
C SER A 24 12.88 -16.52 4.56
N VAL A 25 12.26 -17.31 5.45
CA VAL A 25 11.12 -18.18 5.09
C VAL A 25 9.89 -17.36 4.68
N ILE A 26 9.57 -16.28 5.42
CA ILE A 26 8.47 -15.37 5.05
C ILE A 26 8.76 -14.71 3.70
N GLY A 27 10.02 -14.40 3.39
CA GLY A 27 10.47 -13.83 2.13
C GLY A 27 10.08 -14.68 0.93
N MET A 28 10.12 -16.01 1.04
CA MET A 28 9.63 -16.90 -0.02
C MET A 28 8.14 -16.72 -0.31
N THR A 29 7.34 -16.39 0.70
CA THR A 29 5.91 -16.11 0.50
C THR A 29 5.75 -14.80 -0.28
N ILE A 30 6.53 -13.77 0.06
CA ILE A 30 6.51 -12.47 -0.62
C ILE A 30 6.94 -12.61 -2.08
N LEU A 31 8.00 -13.38 -2.33
CA LEU A 31 8.44 -13.76 -3.67
C LEU A 31 7.32 -14.44 -4.46
N SER A 32 6.62 -15.40 -3.84
CA SER A 32 5.50 -16.12 -4.48
C SER A 32 4.29 -15.21 -4.73
N MET A 33 4.06 -14.19 -3.89
CA MET A 33 3.01 -13.18 -4.10
C MET A 33 3.32 -12.22 -5.25
N GLY A 34 4.57 -12.13 -5.68
CA GLY A 34 5.02 -11.33 -6.82
C GLY A 34 5.24 -12.12 -8.12
N ALA A 35 5.22 -13.44 -8.07
CA ALA A 35 5.48 -14.34 -9.20
C ALA A 35 4.27 -14.43 -10.15
N GLY A 36 4.01 -13.35 -10.89
CA GLY A 36 3.21 -13.34 -12.11
C GLY A 36 4.14 -13.39 -13.32
N THR A 37 3.85 -14.29 -14.27
CA THR A 37 4.57 -14.53 -15.54
C THR A 37 5.51 -13.41 -16.03
N VAL A 38 6.82 -13.68 -16.04
CA VAL A 38 7.95 -13.31 -16.94
C VAL A 38 8.07 -11.86 -17.51
N ALA A 39 7.09 -10.98 -17.44
CA ALA A 39 7.12 -9.70 -18.16
C ALA A 39 6.55 -8.51 -17.37
N GLU A 40 7.25 -8.15 -16.30
CA GLU A 40 7.18 -6.82 -15.67
C GLU A 40 6.05 -6.61 -14.63
N LYS A 41 6.45 -5.95 -13.53
CA LYS A 41 5.66 -5.09 -12.61
C LYS A 41 5.30 -5.61 -11.22
N GLN A 42 5.48 -6.88 -10.87
CA GLN A 42 5.22 -7.34 -9.49
C GLN A 42 6.48 -7.65 -8.65
N HIS A 43 7.63 -7.91 -9.30
CA HIS A 43 8.94 -8.15 -8.65
C HIS A 43 9.65 -6.89 -8.10
N TYR A 44 8.92 -5.81 -7.85
CA TYR A 44 9.49 -4.58 -7.26
C TYR A 44 8.47 -3.87 -6.38
N ARG A 45 7.45 -4.57 -5.86
CA ARG A 45 6.47 -3.93 -4.99
C ARG A 45 6.97 -3.93 -3.55
N LEU A 46 6.74 -2.83 -2.84
CA LEU A 46 7.05 -2.75 -1.42
C LEU A 46 5.88 -3.33 -0.62
N HIS A 47 6.13 -4.46 0.04
CA HIS A 47 5.18 -5.14 0.92
C HIS A 47 5.38 -4.67 2.37
N GLY A 48 4.29 -4.52 3.11
CA GLY A 48 4.33 -4.01 4.47
C GLY A 48 2.96 -3.54 4.94
N SER A 49 2.70 -3.43 6.23
CA SER A 49 3.63 -3.72 7.34
C SER A 49 3.61 -5.21 7.68
N ILE A 50 4.79 -5.80 7.85
CA ILE A 50 4.94 -7.20 8.26
C ILE A 50 5.45 -7.24 9.71
N PRO A 51 4.75 -7.91 10.64
CA PRO A 51 5.21 -8.03 12.01
C PRO A 51 6.49 -8.88 12.10
N ILE A 52 7.45 -8.45 12.93
CA ILE A 52 8.70 -9.20 13.15
C ILE A 52 8.50 -10.27 14.22
N PRO A 53 8.83 -11.55 13.94
CA PRO A 53 8.76 -12.61 14.93
C PRO A 53 9.58 -12.27 16.18
N ASP A 54 9.01 -12.53 17.36
CA ASP A 54 9.66 -12.33 18.66
C ASP A 54 10.08 -10.87 18.96
N SER A 55 9.57 -9.89 18.19
CA SER A 55 9.91 -8.46 18.32
C SER A 55 8.65 -7.59 18.10
N PRO A 56 7.73 -7.49 19.08
CA PRO A 56 6.41 -6.90 18.88
C PRO A 56 6.40 -5.39 18.62
N ASN A 57 7.53 -4.71 18.86
CA ASN A 57 7.70 -3.27 18.60
C ASN A 57 8.36 -2.99 17.25
N LEU A 58 8.66 -4.03 16.47
CA LEU A 58 9.30 -3.91 15.17
C LEU A 58 8.39 -4.44 14.08
N GLU A 59 8.45 -3.74 12.96
CA GLU A 59 7.74 -4.06 11.74
C GLU A 59 8.71 -3.96 10.56
N ALA A 60 8.36 -4.65 9.48
CA ALA A 60 9.14 -4.69 8.25
C ALA A 60 8.36 -4.14 7.06
N LEU A 61 9.10 -3.45 6.20
CA LEU A 61 8.82 -3.41 4.78
C LEU A 61 9.72 -4.42 4.07
N ALA A 62 9.23 -5.05 3.02
CA ALA A 62 9.96 -6.02 2.23
C ALA A 62 9.80 -5.73 0.75
N MET A 63 10.91 -5.73 0.01
CA MET A 63 10.88 -5.66 -1.45
C MET A 63 11.71 -6.81 -2.00
N SER A 64 11.06 -7.61 -2.82
CA SER A 64 11.72 -8.65 -3.59
C SER A 64 12.30 -8.10 -4.88
N PHE A 65 13.36 -8.71 -5.38
CA PHE A 65 14.04 -8.38 -6.65
C PHE A 65 14.95 -9.55 -7.06
N THR A 66 15.48 -9.48 -8.28
CA THR A 66 16.30 -10.55 -8.86
C THR A 66 17.69 -10.00 -9.20
N VAL A 67 18.73 -10.78 -8.92
CA VAL A 67 20.12 -10.45 -9.27
C VAL A 67 20.74 -11.51 -10.18
N ALA A 68 21.78 -11.17 -10.93
CA ALA A 68 22.55 -12.15 -11.68
C ALA A 68 23.40 -12.99 -10.70
N PRO A 69 23.42 -14.33 -10.84
CA PRO A 69 24.26 -15.19 -10.01
C PRO A 69 25.74 -14.96 -10.33
N THR A 70 26.61 -14.99 -9.32
CA THR A 70 28.07 -14.91 -9.56
C THR A 70 28.62 -16.25 -10.01
N GLN A 71 28.18 -17.35 -9.39
CA GLN A 71 28.52 -18.73 -9.73
C GLN A 71 27.33 -19.64 -9.45
N THR A 72 26.90 -20.44 -10.43
CA THR A 72 25.84 -21.43 -10.23
C THR A 72 26.02 -22.62 -11.17
N ASP A 73 25.74 -23.82 -10.67
CA ASP A 73 25.62 -25.04 -11.48
C ASP A 73 24.14 -25.30 -11.87
N ASP A 74 23.20 -24.52 -11.33
CA ASP A 74 21.77 -24.64 -11.59
C ASP A 74 21.36 -23.77 -12.79
N ILE A 75 20.96 -24.44 -13.87
CA ILE A 75 20.54 -23.80 -15.13
C ILE A 75 19.34 -22.86 -14.96
N ARG A 76 18.49 -23.08 -13.97
CA ARG A 76 17.31 -22.23 -13.72
C ARG A 76 17.75 -20.89 -13.16
N ILE A 77 18.71 -20.91 -12.24
CA ILE A 77 19.27 -19.69 -11.64
C ILE A 77 20.12 -18.95 -12.67
N ASP A 78 20.86 -19.67 -13.51
CA ASP A 78 21.62 -19.09 -14.61
C ASP A 78 20.71 -18.35 -15.61
N GLN A 79 19.54 -18.93 -15.94
CA GLN A 79 18.59 -18.35 -16.90
C GLN A 79 17.71 -17.23 -16.31
N HIS A 80 17.31 -17.35 -15.04
CA HIS A 80 16.30 -16.47 -14.44
C HIS A 80 16.86 -15.54 -13.36
N GLY A 81 18.11 -15.70 -12.95
CA GLY A 81 18.69 -14.98 -11.84
C GLY A 81 18.39 -15.60 -10.48
N ARG A 82 18.98 -15.02 -9.42
CA ARG A 82 18.73 -15.39 -8.04
C ARG A 82 17.74 -14.41 -7.41
N GLU A 83 16.62 -14.96 -6.94
CA GLU A 83 15.59 -14.20 -6.24
C GLU A 83 16.05 -13.79 -4.84
N SER A 84 15.83 -12.53 -4.49
CA SER A 84 16.29 -11.91 -3.25
C SER A 84 15.21 -11.03 -2.65
N THR A 85 15.30 -10.77 -1.34
CA THR A 85 14.40 -9.86 -0.62
C THR A 85 15.20 -8.99 0.32
N ILE A 86 15.03 -7.66 0.21
CA ILE A 86 15.52 -6.70 1.21
C ILE A 86 14.42 -6.46 2.24
N TRP A 87 14.82 -6.50 3.50
CA TRP A 87 13.98 -6.22 4.66
C TRP A 87 14.40 -4.89 5.30
N LEU A 88 13.46 -3.96 5.40
CA LEU A 88 13.64 -2.67 6.07
C LEU A 88 12.86 -2.68 7.38
N LEU A 89 13.56 -2.69 8.51
CA LEU A 89 12.95 -2.72 9.83
C LEU A 89 12.67 -1.30 10.33
N PHE A 90 11.50 -1.09 10.92
CA PHE A 90 11.10 0.16 11.55
C PHE A 90 10.33 -0.10 12.85
N ASN A 91 10.25 0.91 13.73
CA ASN A 91 9.48 0.80 14.96
C ASN A 91 7.99 0.87 14.65
N SER A 92 7.17 0.01 15.24
CA SER A 92 5.71 0.03 15.05
C SER A 92 5.07 1.39 15.34
N LYS A 93 5.68 2.22 16.21
CA LYS A 93 5.22 3.59 16.48
C LYS A 93 5.34 4.53 15.29
N ASP A 94 6.24 4.25 14.37
CA ASP A 94 6.47 5.04 13.15
C ASP A 94 5.61 4.58 11.97
N ARG A 95 4.73 3.57 12.16
CA ARG A 95 3.94 2.96 11.09
C ARG A 95 3.22 4.00 10.23
N ASP A 96 2.44 4.89 10.83
CA ASP A 96 1.63 5.84 10.06
C ASP A 96 2.52 6.77 9.22
N ARG A 97 3.65 7.24 9.77
CA ARG A 97 4.63 8.06 9.05
C ARG A 97 5.24 7.30 7.87
N ILE A 98 5.64 6.04 8.08
CA ILE A 98 6.19 5.19 7.04
C ILE A 98 5.16 4.94 5.92
N PHE A 99 3.89 4.74 6.27
CA PHE A 99 2.81 4.52 5.31
C PHE A 99 2.47 5.76 4.49
N LEU A 100 2.47 6.95 5.11
CA LEU A 100 2.31 8.21 4.39
C LEU A 100 3.39 8.41 3.31
N GLN A 101 4.56 7.83 3.51
CA GLN A 101 5.69 7.92 2.59
C GLN A 101 5.91 6.66 1.76
N HIS A 102 5.02 5.67 1.84
CA HIS A 102 5.21 4.34 1.26
C HIS A 102 5.58 4.41 -0.23
N ALA A 103 4.86 5.22 -1.03
CA ALA A 103 5.14 5.39 -2.45
C ALA A 103 6.52 6.00 -2.73
N THR A 104 6.96 6.95 -1.91
CA THR A 104 8.28 7.60 -2.02
C THR A 104 9.40 6.64 -1.62
N ILE A 105 9.20 5.89 -0.55
CA ILE A 105 10.11 4.83 -0.09
C ILE A 105 10.23 3.74 -1.16
N GLU A 106 9.11 3.26 -1.71
CA GLU A 106 9.09 2.25 -2.78
C GLU A 106 9.87 2.74 -4.00
N LYS A 107 9.63 3.98 -4.44
CA LYS A 107 10.35 4.57 -5.58
C LYS A 107 11.86 4.64 -5.32
N ALA A 108 12.26 5.18 -4.17
CA ALA A 108 13.68 5.29 -3.82
C ALA A 108 14.36 3.93 -3.70
N LEU A 109 13.67 2.94 -3.10
CA LEU A 109 14.21 1.60 -2.95
C LEU A 109 14.37 0.90 -4.31
N LYS A 110 13.43 1.08 -5.24
CA LYS A 110 13.57 0.59 -6.62
C LYS A 110 14.80 1.15 -7.31
N GLU A 111 15.01 2.46 -7.22
CA GLU A 111 16.16 3.14 -7.83
C GLU A 111 17.49 2.63 -7.24
N GLU A 112 17.54 2.37 -5.93
CA GLU A 112 18.73 1.79 -5.31
C GLU A 112 18.95 0.33 -5.67
N ILE A 113 17.89 -0.49 -5.68
CA ILE A 113 17.99 -1.92 -6.01
C ILE A 113 18.48 -2.13 -7.44
N GLN A 114 18.17 -1.23 -8.37
CA GLN A 114 18.72 -1.27 -9.74
C GLN A 114 20.26 -1.22 -9.78
N THR A 115 20.91 -0.77 -8.70
CA THR A 115 22.37 -0.79 -8.58
C THR A 115 22.93 -2.12 -8.06
N ILE A 116 22.07 -3.03 -7.59
CA ILE A 116 22.41 -4.37 -7.12
C ILE A 116 22.13 -5.34 -8.27
N TYR A 117 23.13 -5.56 -9.12
CA TYR A 117 22.94 -6.35 -10.35
C TYR A 117 23.55 -7.75 -10.26
N ILE A 118 24.53 -7.98 -9.37
CA ILE A 118 25.16 -9.28 -9.12
C ILE A 118 25.01 -9.72 -7.67
N GLU A 119 25.01 -11.03 -7.45
CA GLU A 119 24.88 -11.67 -6.14
C GLU A 119 25.91 -11.18 -5.12
N ASP A 120 27.15 -10.93 -5.53
CA ASP A 120 28.20 -10.42 -4.63
C ASP A 120 27.81 -9.09 -3.95
N ASN A 121 27.01 -8.26 -4.64
CA ASN A 121 26.53 -6.98 -4.09
C ASN A 121 25.60 -7.16 -2.89
N LEU A 122 24.95 -8.32 -2.74
CA LEU A 122 24.01 -8.59 -1.63
C LEU A 122 24.72 -8.67 -0.28
N THR A 123 26.00 -8.99 -0.28
CA THR A 123 26.83 -9.12 0.93
C THR A 123 27.63 -7.86 1.25
N ASP A 124 27.58 -6.85 0.38
CA ASP A 124 28.32 -5.60 0.58
C ASP A 124 27.59 -4.68 1.58
N PRO A 125 28.14 -4.48 2.79
CA PRO A 125 27.50 -3.64 3.80
C PRO A 125 27.41 -2.17 3.35
N THR A 126 28.34 -1.69 2.52
CA THR A 126 28.36 -0.28 2.09
C THR A 126 27.19 0.06 1.19
N ILE A 127 26.77 -0.88 0.33
CA ILE A 127 25.58 -0.75 -0.52
C ILE A 127 24.33 -0.71 0.37
N MET A 128 24.21 -1.64 1.31
CA MET A 128 23.05 -1.72 2.19
C MET A 128 22.94 -0.53 3.14
N GLU A 129 24.06 -0.02 3.65
CA GLU A 129 24.10 1.22 4.44
C GLU A 129 23.68 2.44 3.64
N ARG A 130 24.09 2.55 2.37
CA ARG A 130 23.66 3.62 1.46
C ARG A 130 22.14 3.61 1.27
N ILE A 131 21.57 2.43 1.03
CA ILE A 131 20.12 2.22 0.93
C ILE A 131 19.43 2.67 2.21
N LEU A 132 19.90 2.16 3.35
CA LEU A 132 19.33 2.48 4.66
C LEU A 132 19.38 3.98 4.93
N LYS A 133 20.50 4.65 4.62
CA LYS A 133 20.65 6.10 4.80
C LYS A 133 19.64 6.88 3.96
N ARG A 134 19.50 6.54 2.68
CA ARG A 134 18.56 7.21 1.77
C ARG A 134 17.11 7.03 2.21
N ILE A 135 16.73 5.83 2.64
CA ILE A 135 15.38 5.58 3.15
C ILE A 135 15.15 6.31 4.48
N LYS A 136 16.15 6.36 5.36
CA LYS A 136 16.08 7.13 6.62
C LYS A 136 15.84 8.62 6.35
N GLU A 137 16.59 9.21 5.42
CA GLU A 137 16.42 10.61 5.03
C GLU A 137 14.98 10.90 4.61
N ILE A 138 14.40 10.07 3.74
CA ILE A 138 12.99 10.17 3.32
C ILE A 138 12.07 10.08 4.55
N SER A 139 12.19 8.99 5.33
CA SER A 139 11.34 8.71 6.50
C SER A 139 11.41 9.76 7.61
N SER A 140 12.49 10.54 7.65
CA SER A 140 12.75 11.58 8.65
C SER A 140 12.22 12.95 8.26
N VAL A 141 11.79 13.14 7.00
CA VAL A 141 11.14 14.38 6.59
C VAL A 141 9.79 14.45 7.30
N ASP A 142 9.66 15.41 8.21
CA ASP A 142 8.37 15.85 8.71
C ASP A 142 7.57 16.36 7.51
N ILE A 143 6.65 15.53 7.02
CA ILE A 143 5.65 16.01 6.08
C ILE A 143 4.82 16.99 6.89
N PRO A 144 4.76 18.28 6.51
CA PRO A 144 3.80 19.17 7.12
C PRO A 144 2.45 18.51 6.93
N VAL A 145 1.81 18.13 8.03
CA VAL A 145 0.38 17.86 8.02
C VAL A 145 -0.22 19.23 7.69
N GLU A 146 -0.33 19.57 6.41
CA GLU A 146 -1.14 20.73 6.02
C GLU A 146 -2.47 20.49 6.72
N PRO A 147 -2.94 21.43 7.58
CA PRO A 147 -4.26 21.28 8.17
C PRO A 147 -5.20 21.04 6.99
N GLU A 148 -5.93 19.91 7.03
CA GLU A 148 -6.78 19.49 5.92
C GLU A 148 -7.64 20.69 5.54
N LYS A 149 -7.27 21.35 4.43
CA LYS A 149 -8.05 22.49 3.95
C LYS A 149 -9.41 21.90 3.59
N PRO A 150 -10.53 22.46 4.10
CA PRO A 150 -11.85 21.96 3.77
C PRO A 150 -11.98 21.80 2.25
N TYR A 151 -12.13 20.56 1.79
CA TYR A 151 -11.79 20.22 0.41
C TYR A 151 -12.79 20.86 -0.57
N TYR A 152 -12.28 21.55 -1.58
CA TYR A 152 -13.07 22.13 -2.65
C TYR A 152 -13.43 21.04 -3.67
N ILE A 153 -14.69 20.58 -3.65
CA ILE A 153 -15.26 19.80 -4.75
C ILE A 153 -15.55 20.80 -5.87
N PRO A 154 -14.88 20.73 -7.04
CA PRO A 154 -15.22 21.61 -8.15
C PRO A 154 -16.66 21.34 -8.60
N GLU A 155 -17.43 22.41 -8.73
CA GLU A 155 -18.80 22.36 -9.23
C GLU A 155 -18.81 21.82 -10.67
N ARG A 156 -19.38 20.62 -10.83
CA ARG A 156 -19.81 19.99 -12.10
C ARG A 156 -18.67 19.47 -13.00
N GLY A 157 -18.36 18.20 -12.82
CA GLY A 157 -17.65 17.36 -13.80
C GLY A 157 -16.83 16.26 -13.12
N GLY A 158 -17.02 15.01 -13.53
CA GLY A 158 -16.19 13.89 -13.07
C GLY A 158 -16.56 13.30 -11.70
N LEU A 159 -17.77 13.57 -11.18
CA LEU A 159 -18.31 12.86 -10.02
C LEU A 159 -19.18 11.69 -10.46
N GLU A 160 -18.93 10.52 -9.89
CA GLU A 160 -19.80 9.36 -10.01
C GLU A 160 -20.21 8.87 -8.62
N PHE A 161 -21.49 8.53 -8.46
CA PHE A 161 -22.08 8.20 -7.18
C PHE A 161 -22.49 6.73 -7.17
N PHE A 162 -22.17 6.03 -6.09
CA PHE A 162 -22.56 4.64 -5.90
C PHE A 162 -22.95 4.37 -4.45
N THR A 163 -23.62 3.26 -4.25
CA THR A 163 -23.85 2.64 -2.95
C THR A 163 -23.64 1.14 -3.05
N ILE A 164 -23.86 0.42 -1.95
CA ILE A 164 -23.80 -1.04 -1.92
C ILE A 164 -25.05 -1.62 -1.25
N ASN A 165 -25.47 -2.80 -1.68
CA ASN A 165 -26.50 -3.58 -0.97
C ASN A 165 -25.91 -4.39 0.21
N ALA A 166 -26.75 -5.17 0.89
CA ALA A 166 -26.36 -6.00 2.03
C ALA A 166 -25.30 -7.07 1.66
N GLU A 167 -25.27 -7.46 0.40
CA GLU A 167 -24.37 -8.44 -0.20
C GLU A 167 -23.04 -7.82 -0.66
N GLY A 168 -22.95 -6.47 -0.71
CA GLY A 168 -21.76 -5.73 -1.12
C GLY A 168 -21.68 -5.45 -2.63
N GLU A 169 -22.74 -5.72 -3.38
CA GLU A 169 -22.83 -5.41 -4.80
C GLU A 169 -22.97 -3.90 -5.02
N LEU A 170 -22.28 -3.39 -6.03
CA LEU A 170 -22.25 -1.97 -6.35
C LEU A 170 -23.52 -1.54 -7.08
N ILE A 171 -24.17 -0.50 -6.58
CA ILE A 171 -25.35 0.12 -7.18
C ILE A 171 -24.99 1.54 -7.60
N THR A 172 -25.20 1.88 -8.87
CA THR A 172 -24.98 3.23 -9.38
C THR A 172 -26.12 4.15 -8.98
N LEU A 173 -25.79 5.32 -8.44
CA LEU A 173 -26.72 6.36 -8.08
C LEU A 173 -26.64 7.51 -9.09
N LYS A 174 -27.79 8.11 -9.40
CA LYS A 174 -27.88 9.32 -10.19
C LYS A 174 -27.80 10.54 -9.29
N PRO A 175 -27.28 11.68 -9.77
CA PRO A 175 -27.27 12.93 -8.99
C PRO A 175 -28.64 13.41 -8.51
N SER A 176 -29.72 12.94 -9.15
CA SER A 176 -31.11 13.23 -8.79
C SER A 176 -31.67 12.32 -7.69
N ASP A 177 -30.96 11.26 -7.33
CA ASP A 177 -31.45 10.28 -6.35
C ASP A 177 -31.31 10.85 -4.94
N ASP A 178 -32.23 10.48 -4.06
CA ASP A 178 -32.14 10.81 -2.65
C ASP A 178 -31.09 9.91 -2.00
N PHE A 179 -29.90 10.45 -1.73
CA PHE A 179 -28.84 9.66 -1.12
C PHE A 179 -29.12 9.29 0.34
N THR A 180 -30.00 10.03 1.03
CA THR A 180 -30.23 9.86 2.48
C THR A 180 -30.82 8.50 2.85
N ILE A 181 -31.45 7.82 1.90
CA ILE A 181 -32.01 6.46 2.09
C ILE A 181 -30.93 5.38 2.14
N HIS A 182 -29.71 5.71 1.71
CA HIS A 182 -28.61 4.75 1.64
C HIS A 182 -27.72 4.85 2.88
N PRO A 183 -27.28 3.71 3.44
CA PRO A 183 -26.41 3.73 4.61
C PRO A 183 -25.01 4.26 4.31
N ILE A 184 -24.53 4.05 3.08
CA ILE A 184 -23.19 4.39 2.62
C ILE A 184 -23.28 5.01 1.22
N LEU A 185 -22.52 6.08 1.01
CA LEU A 185 -22.30 6.71 -0.26
C LEU A 185 -20.82 6.56 -0.66
N ILE A 186 -20.60 6.07 -1.86
CA ILE A 186 -19.28 5.98 -2.51
C ILE A 186 -19.24 7.06 -3.57
N ILE A 187 -18.32 8.02 -3.44
CA ILE A 187 -18.14 9.09 -4.41
C ILE A 187 -16.81 8.91 -5.11
N ILE A 188 -16.84 8.78 -6.42
CA ILE A 188 -15.63 8.80 -7.25
C ILE A 188 -15.47 10.21 -7.77
N ASN A 189 -14.31 10.82 -7.52
CA ASN A 189 -13.94 12.09 -8.08
C ASN A 189 -12.77 11.91 -9.05
N GLY A 190 -13.09 11.93 -10.35
CA GLY A 190 -12.12 11.76 -11.43
C GLY A 190 -11.14 12.92 -11.58
N VAL A 191 -11.48 14.12 -11.10
CA VAL A 191 -10.61 15.30 -11.19
C VAL A 191 -9.42 15.17 -10.24
N ILE A 192 -9.68 14.75 -9.00
CA ILE A 192 -8.65 14.61 -7.96
C ILE A 192 -8.17 13.17 -7.78
N LYS A 193 -8.65 12.24 -8.63
CA LYS A 193 -8.38 10.80 -8.56
C LYS A 193 -8.60 10.22 -7.15
N ARG A 194 -9.79 10.43 -6.59
CA ARG A 194 -10.16 9.90 -5.26
C ARG A 194 -11.46 9.10 -5.28
N ILE A 195 -11.55 8.09 -4.41
CA ILE A 195 -12.78 7.38 -4.08
C ILE A 195 -13.05 7.62 -2.59
N LEU A 196 -14.16 8.28 -2.28
CA LEU A 196 -14.56 8.62 -0.92
C LEU A 196 -15.65 7.65 -0.45
N LEU A 197 -15.49 7.09 0.74
CA LEU A 197 -16.47 6.24 1.41
C LEU A 197 -17.10 7.02 2.55
N ILE A 198 -18.38 7.33 2.42
CA ILE A 198 -19.10 8.22 3.33
C ILE A 198 -20.21 7.44 4.01
N LYS A 199 -20.19 7.44 5.34
CA LYS A 199 -21.27 6.91 6.15
C LYS A 199 -22.36 7.97 6.30
N LEU A 200 -23.48 7.78 5.60
CA LEU A 200 -24.60 8.73 5.61
C LEU A 200 -25.48 8.59 6.86
N ASN A 201 -25.51 7.39 7.43
CA ASN A 201 -26.22 7.11 8.67
C ASN A 201 -25.26 6.52 9.70
N ASP A 202 -25.13 7.17 10.86
CA ASP A 202 -24.26 6.72 11.96
C ASP A 202 -24.63 5.33 12.49
N SER A 203 -25.86 4.86 12.24
CA SER A 203 -26.29 3.50 12.56
C SER A 203 -25.87 2.45 11.50
N ALA A 204 -25.21 2.83 10.40
CA ALA A 204 -24.81 1.87 9.38
C ALA A 204 -23.82 0.82 9.93
N PRO A 205 -24.09 -0.49 9.72
CA PRO A 205 -23.22 -1.57 10.16
C PRO A 205 -21.78 -1.43 9.68
N GLN A 206 -20.80 -1.68 10.55
CA GLN A 206 -19.38 -1.76 10.18
C GLN A 206 -19.11 -2.76 9.05
N ARG A 207 -19.88 -3.85 9.01
CA ARG A 207 -19.82 -4.84 7.93
C ARG A 207 -20.06 -4.21 6.55
N LEU A 208 -21.02 -3.28 6.44
CA LEU A 208 -21.27 -2.59 5.18
C LEU A 208 -20.10 -1.67 4.81
N MET A 209 -19.50 -0.95 5.77
CA MET A 209 -18.31 -0.14 5.48
C MET A 209 -17.15 -0.99 4.96
N PHE A 210 -16.92 -2.16 5.55
CA PHE A 210 -15.92 -3.10 5.06
C PHE A 210 -16.21 -3.57 3.62
N LEU A 211 -17.47 -3.91 3.32
CA LEU A 211 -17.88 -4.31 1.97
C LEU A 211 -17.70 -3.15 0.97
N ALA A 212 -18.04 -1.91 1.37
CA ALA A 212 -17.86 -0.72 0.54
C ALA A 212 -16.37 -0.48 0.25
N GLY A 213 -15.51 -0.64 1.26
CA GLY A 213 -14.06 -0.60 1.11
C GLY A 213 -13.54 -1.61 0.10
N ARG A 214 -13.93 -2.88 0.24
CA ARG A 214 -13.55 -3.94 -0.71
C ARG A 214 -14.03 -3.63 -2.12
N THR A 215 -15.27 -3.17 -2.28
CA THR A 215 -15.84 -2.83 -3.59
C THR A 215 -15.12 -1.63 -4.21
N ALA A 216 -14.77 -0.61 -3.43
CA ALA A 216 -13.96 0.52 -3.89
C ALA A 216 -12.55 0.10 -4.31
N THR A 217 -11.89 -0.81 -3.57
CA THR A 217 -10.59 -1.38 -3.96
C THR A 217 -10.68 -2.12 -5.29
N ASN A 218 -11.71 -2.98 -5.45
CA ASN A 218 -11.95 -3.71 -6.69
C ASN A 218 -12.17 -2.74 -7.86
N LEU A 219 -12.96 -1.70 -7.64
CA LEU A 219 -13.27 -0.70 -8.64
C LEU A 219 -12.02 0.08 -9.06
N ASN A 220 -11.20 0.49 -8.10
CA ASN A 220 -9.93 1.17 -8.36
C ASN A 220 -8.95 0.28 -9.16
N SER A 221 -8.81 -0.98 -8.78
CA SER A 221 -7.94 -1.93 -9.47
C SER A 221 -8.41 -2.21 -10.91
N ASN A 222 -9.68 -2.54 -11.08
CA ASN A 222 -10.19 -3.00 -12.38
C ASN A 222 -10.39 -1.86 -13.37
N ARG A 223 -11.02 -0.77 -12.93
CA ARG A 223 -11.44 0.35 -13.78
C ARG A 223 -10.36 1.42 -13.90
N PHE A 224 -9.72 1.79 -12.79
CA PHE A 224 -8.79 2.91 -12.75
C PHE A 224 -7.32 2.51 -12.61
N LYS A 225 -7.01 1.21 -12.70
CA LYS A 225 -5.63 0.69 -12.68
C LYS A 225 -4.83 1.14 -11.45
N ASN A 226 -5.50 1.27 -10.30
CA ASN A 226 -4.93 1.74 -9.03
C ASN A 226 -4.43 3.20 -9.05
N GLU A 227 -4.92 4.04 -9.96
CA GLU A 227 -4.55 5.45 -10.00
C GLU A 227 -5.27 6.32 -8.96
N PHE A 228 -6.34 5.81 -8.32
CA PHE A 228 -7.14 6.59 -7.37
C PHE A 228 -6.72 6.27 -5.93
N THR A 229 -6.84 7.25 -5.04
CA THR A 229 -6.71 7.04 -3.59
C THR A 229 -8.08 6.79 -2.97
N ILE A 230 -8.19 5.79 -2.09
CA ILE A 230 -9.45 5.45 -1.41
C ILE A 230 -9.38 6.02 0.01
N ARG A 231 -10.41 6.75 0.43
CA ARG A 231 -10.46 7.39 1.75
C ARG A 231 -11.83 7.21 2.39
N ASP A 232 -11.82 6.87 3.68
CA ASP A 232 -13.00 6.88 4.52
C ASP A 232 -13.21 8.30 5.08
N VAL A 233 -14.41 8.85 4.91
CA VAL A 233 -14.79 10.14 5.48
C VAL A 233 -15.42 9.88 6.84
N THR A 234 -14.60 10.01 7.89
CA THR A 234 -15.00 9.76 9.28
C THR A 234 -15.34 11.04 10.05
N ASP A 235 -14.84 12.19 9.62
CA ASP A 235 -15.13 13.48 10.25
C ASP A 235 -16.55 13.96 9.87
N PRO A 236 -17.45 14.18 10.85
CA PRO A 236 -18.79 14.69 10.60
C PRO A 236 -18.81 16.04 9.86
N ILE A 237 -17.85 16.92 10.13
CA ILE A 237 -17.78 18.24 9.50
C ILE A 237 -17.39 18.09 8.02
N GLU A 238 -16.32 17.34 7.72
CA GLU A 238 -15.94 17.01 6.34
C GLU A 238 -17.10 16.36 5.58
N ARG A 239 -17.81 15.42 6.22
CA ARG A 239 -19.00 14.76 5.65
C ARG A 239 -20.08 15.77 5.28
N GLU A 240 -20.48 16.65 6.18
CA GLU A 240 -21.50 17.66 5.92
C GLU A 240 -21.08 18.59 4.78
N MET A 241 -19.84 19.07 4.77
CA MET A 241 -19.32 19.91 3.69
C MET A 241 -19.36 19.22 2.32
N ILE A 242 -19.02 17.93 2.27
CA ILE A 242 -19.10 17.15 1.03
C ILE A 242 -20.56 17.04 0.58
N LEU A 243 -21.47 16.70 1.50
CA LEU A 243 -22.90 16.53 1.21
C LEU A 243 -23.58 17.83 0.77
N GLU A 244 -23.19 18.96 1.35
CA GLU A 244 -23.67 20.29 0.94
C GLU A 244 -23.27 20.60 -0.50
N LYS A 245 -21.99 20.36 -0.84
CA LYS A 245 -21.44 20.66 -2.17
C LYS A 245 -22.02 19.78 -3.28
N ILE A 246 -22.40 18.55 -2.97
CA ILE A 246 -23.09 17.68 -3.93
C ILE A 246 -24.60 17.91 -3.97
N GLY A 247 -25.12 18.88 -3.20
CA GLY A 247 -26.52 19.30 -3.21
C GLY A 247 -27.46 18.39 -2.41
N THR A 248 -26.93 17.52 -1.55
CA THR A 248 -27.71 16.55 -0.76
C THR A 248 -28.30 17.15 0.52
N ILE A 249 -27.75 18.25 1.04
CA ILE A 249 -28.37 18.99 2.15
C ILE A 249 -29.48 19.90 1.60
N GLN A 250 -30.55 19.27 1.09
CA GLN A 250 -31.87 19.86 1.09
C GLN A 250 -32.74 18.97 1.98
N LYS A 251 -32.94 19.40 3.24
CA LYS A 251 -33.81 18.81 4.29
C LYS A 251 -33.19 17.77 5.23
N ILE A 252 -32.07 18.09 5.88
CA ILE A 252 -31.87 17.60 7.26
C ILE A 252 -32.38 18.74 8.15
N GLY A 253 -33.64 18.61 8.58
CA GLY A 253 -34.30 19.60 9.42
C GLY A 253 -33.61 19.71 10.77
N VAL A 254 -33.41 20.97 11.18
CA VAL A 254 -33.38 21.38 12.59
C VAL A 254 -34.65 20.92 13.28
#